data_AF-A0A4R7UQT9-F1
#
_entry.id   AF-A0A4R7UQT9-F1
#
_cell.length_a   1.000
_cell.length_b   1.000
_cell.length_c   1.000
_cell.angle_alpha   90.00
_cell.angle_beta   90.00
_cell.angle_gamma   90.00
#
_symmetry.space_group_name_H-M   'P 1'
#
loop_
_entity.id
_entity.type
_entity.pdbx_description
1 polymer ?
#
loop_
_entity_poly.entity_id
_entity_poly.type
_entity_poly.pdbx_seq_one_letter_code
_entity_poly.pdbx_strand_id
1 'polypeptide(L)'
;MSTLINVPSFDLDTDLSEDRAFRLVTNGHVSLYWRHEVLDDTTTWLADHAYQLVRLDAAVWSTEADFHRHIRVALHFPDYYGDNLDAFNDCMRDVATYTYGADRNATGTVLVFTGYDAFTRHETHAAQVILDIIADQSRQAMLFGHRLMCLVQSNDPDIHFEPVGATPVDWNPAEQLADARRG
;
A
#
# COMPACT_ATOMS: atom_id res chain seq x y z
N MET A 1 23.08 -10.75 22.96
CA MET A 1 21.96 -11.65 22.61
C MET A 1 20.88 -10.79 21.99
N SER A 2 20.89 -10.63 20.66
CA SER A 2 19.81 -9.94 19.96
C SER A 2 18.53 -10.74 20.16
N THR A 3 17.59 -10.18 20.91
CA THR A 3 16.21 -10.65 20.94
C THR A 3 15.70 -10.57 19.51
N LEU A 4 15.45 -11.71 18.89
CA LEU A 4 14.69 -11.76 17.65
C LEU A 4 13.34 -11.15 17.99
N ILE A 5 13.05 -9.96 17.47
CA ILE A 5 11.69 -9.42 17.48
C ILE A 5 10.90 -10.33 16.54
N ASN A 6 10.30 -11.37 17.12
CA ASN A 6 9.33 -12.22 16.45
C ASN A 6 7.99 -11.51 16.52
N VAL A 7 7.67 -10.66 15.57
CA VAL A 7 6.25 -10.36 15.32
C VAL A 7 6.04 -10.15 13.83
N PRO A 8 5.34 -11.10 13.18
CA PRO A 8 4.78 -10.75 11.88
C PRO A 8 3.31 -11.16 11.66
N SER A 9 2.86 -12.31 12.17
CA SER A 9 1.44 -12.69 12.06
C SER A 9 0.62 -11.88 13.06
N PHE A 10 -0.64 -11.60 12.73
CA PHE A 10 -1.56 -11.15 13.78
C PHE A 10 -1.67 -12.27 14.82
N ASP A 11 -1.68 -11.90 16.09
CA ASP A 11 -1.74 -12.87 17.19
C ASP A 11 -3.16 -13.45 17.29
N LEU A 12 -3.27 -14.77 17.22
CA LEU A 12 -4.55 -15.49 17.28
C LEU A 12 -5.25 -15.33 18.63
N ASP A 13 -4.48 -15.10 19.69
CA ASP A 13 -5.02 -14.95 21.05
C ASP A 13 -5.44 -13.50 21.34
N THR A 14 -5.17 -12.57 20.41
CA THR A 14 -5.58 -11.17 20.51
C THR A 14 -6.94 -10.98 19.83
N ASP A 15 -7.83 -10.20 20.45
CA ASP A 15 -9.05 -9.74 19.78
C ASP A 15 -8.68 -8.66 18.74
N LEU A 16 -8.68 -9.07 17.47
CA LEU A 16 -8.30 -8.25 16.33
C LEU A 16 -9.50 -7.56 15.67
N SER A 17 -10.71 -7.73 16.20
CA SER A 17 -11.94 -7.21 15.58
C SER A 17 -11.90 -5.69 15.37
N GLU A 18 -11.21 -4.96 16.26
CA GLU A 18 -11.01 -3.51 16.19
C GLU A 18 -9.61 -3.10 15.69
N ASP A 19 -8.71 -4.04 15.38
CA ASP A 19 -7.38 -3.73 14.85
C ASP A 19 -7.50 -3.19 13.43
N ARG A 20 -7.05 -1.94 13.22
CA ARG A 20 -7.23 -1.26 11.93
C ARG A 20 -6.41 -1.91 10.83
N ALA A 21 -5.17 -2.33 11.11
CA ALA A 21 -4.34 -2.97 10.11
C ALA A 21 -4.90 -4.33 9.69
N PHE A 22 -5.44 -5.10 10.64
CA PHE A 22 -6.14 -6.37 10.36
C PHE A 22 -7.31 -6.14 9.40
N ARG A 23 -8.16 -5.16 9.70
CA ARG A 23 -9.31 -4.81 8.85
C ARG A 23 -8.90 -4.34 7.45
N LEU A 24 -7.80 -3.59 7.33
CA LEU A 24 -7.29 -3.13 6.03
C LEU A 24 -6.87 -4.29 5.14
N VAL A 25 -6.25 -5.34 5.70
CA VAL A 25 -5.75 -6.48 4.91
C VAL A 25 -6.79 -7.59 4.70
N THR A 26 -7.96 -7.51 5.35
CA THR A 26 -8.99 -8.56 5.27
C THR A 26 -9.61 -8.67 3.88
N ASN A 27 -9.71 -7.55 3.15
CA ASN A 27 -10.34 -7.48 1.83
C ASN A 27 -9.32 -7.24 0.70
N GLY A 28 -8.05 -7.59 0.92
CA GLY A 28 -6.95 -7.34 -0.01
C GLY A 28 -5.88 -6.42 0.57
N HIS A 29 -4.83 -6.17 -0.20
CA HIS A 29 -3.67 -5.38 0.26
C HIS A 29 -3.69 -3.92 -0.20
N VAL A 30 -4.70 -3.55 -0.98
CA VAL A 30 -4.89 -2.19 -1.50
C VAL A 30 -6.24 -1.69 -1.02
N SER A 31 -6.29 -0.50 -0.43
CA SER A 31 -7.53 0.12 0.05
C SER A 31 -7.65 1.55 -0.46
N LEU A 32 -8.84 1.92 -0.95
CA LEU A 32 -9.11 3.28 -1.42
C LEU A 32 -9.52 4.22 -0.28
N TYR A 33 -9.14 5.48 -0.42
CA TYR A 33 -9.49 6.57 0.48
C TYR A 33 -9.97 7.78 -0.32
N TRP A 34 -11.18 8.26 -0.04
CA TRP A 34 -11.69 9.46 -0.70
C TRP A 34 -11.31 10.69 0.11
N ARG A 35 -11.66 10.69 1.41
CA ARG A 35 -11.42 11.79 2.34
C ARG A 35 -10.01 11.70 2.92
N HIS A 36 -9.25 12.78 2.72
CA HIS A 36 -7.93 12.95 3.32
C HIS A 36 -7.97 12.81 4.85
N GLU A 37 -9.00 13.33 5.52
CA GLU A 37 -9.16 13.22 6.98
C GLU A 37 -9.18 11.76 7.47
N VAL A 38 -9.79 10.86 6.69
CA VAL A 38 -9.86 9.43 7.04
C VAL A 38 -8.51 8.77 6.79
N LEU A 39 -7.83 9.11 5.70
CA LEU A 39 -6.45 8.63 5.44
C LEU A 39 -5.48 9.11 6.53
N ASP A 40 -5.57 10.38 6.94
CA ASP A 40 -4.68 10.96 7.94
C ASP A 40 -4.92 10.34 9.32
N ASP A 41 -6.18 10.08 9.71
CA ASP A 41 -6.49 9.33 10.93
C ASP A 41 -5.93 7.89 10.88
N THR A 42 -6.11 7.19 9.76
CA THR A 42 -5.54 5.84 9.59
C THR A 42 -4.02 5.85 9.66
N THR A 43 -3.35 6.76 8.95
CA THR A 43 -1.89 6.80 8.93
C THR A 43 -1.30 7.26 10.26
N THR A 44 -1.98 8.14 11.01
CA THR A 44 -1.61 8.49 12.38
C THR A 44 -1.64 7.25 13.28
N TRP A 45 -2.74 6.49 13.24
CA TRP A 45 -2.84 5.24 14.00
C TRP A 45 -1.73 4.25 13.60
N LEU A 46 -1.47 4.06 12.30
CA LEU A 46 -0.41 3.14 11.83
C LEU A 46 0.98 3.56 12.34
N ALA A 47 1.28 4.87 12.33
CA ALA A 47 2.55 5.39 12.87
C ALA A 47 2.67 5.14 14.38
N ASP A 48 1.59 5.37 15.15
CA ASP A 48 1.55 5.09 16.59
C ASP A 48 1.74 3.60 16.90
N HIS A 49 1.43 2.72 15.94
CA HIS A 49 1.61 1.27 16.02
C HIS A 49 2.87 0.79 15.30
N ALA A 50 3.87 1.68 15.13
CA ALA A 50 5.21 1.38 14.61
C ALA A 50 5.25 0.79 13.19
N TYR A 51 4.27 1.14 12.33
CA TYR A 51 4.38 0.87 10.90
C TYR A 51 5.31 1.88 10.22
N GLN A 52 6.09 1.40 9.25
CA GLN A 52 6.84 2.26 8.34
C GLN A 52 5.89 2.80 7.28
N LEU A 53 5.73 4.13 7.24
CA LEU A 53 4.92 4.80 6.23
C LEU A 53 5.83 5.35 5.11
N VAL A 54 5.57 4.93 3.88
CA VAL A 54 6.22 5.43 2.67
C VAL A 54 5.20 6.24 1.88
N ARG A 55 5.23 7.57 2.07
CA ARG A 55 4.27 8.51 1.50
C ARG A 55 4.77 9.05 0.16
N LEU A 56 3.93 8.95 -0.88
CA LEU A 56 4.20 9.47 -2.21
C LEU A 56 3.01 10.30 -2.72
N ASP A 57 3.30 11.50 -3.20
CA ASP A 57 2.32 12.34 -3.88
C ASP A 57 2.19 11.89 -5.34
N ALA A 58 1.07 11.24 -5.66
CA ALA A 58 0.75 10.80 -7.01
C ALA A 58 0.08 11.90 -7.85
N ALA A 59 -0.36 12.99 -7.22
CA ALA A 59 -0.97 14.13 -7.93
C ALA A 59 0.00 14.78 -8.93
N VAL A 60 1.31 14.62 -8.70
CA VAL A 60 2.38 15.17 -9.54
C VAL A 60 2.90 14.16 -10.58
N TRP A 61 2.32 12.97 -10.69
CA TRP A 61 2.69 11.98 -11.70
C TRP A 61 1.87 12.18 -12.97
N SER A 62 2.53 12.62 -14.04
CA SER A 62 1.90 12.73 -15.37
C SER A 62 2.31 11.60 -16.30
N THR A 63 3.34 10.84 -15.94
CA THR A 63 3.90 9.74 -16.73
C THR A 63 4.31 8.57 -15.83
N GLU A 64 4.41 7.37 -16.39
CA GLU A 64 5.00 6.21 -15.67
C GLU A 64 6.42 6.52 -15.16
N ALA A 65 7.20 7.31 -15.90
CA ALA A 65 8.54 7.72 -15.50
C ALA A 65 8.56 8.59 -14.21
N ASP A 66 7.53 9.40 -13.97
CA ASP A 66 7.42 10.18 -12.73
C ASP A 66 7.24 9.28 -11.51
N PHE A 67 6.43 8.23 -11.65
CA PHE A 67 6.27 7.20 -10.64
C PHE A 67 7.64 6.54 -10.34
N HIS A 68 8.34 6.05 -11.36
CA HIS A 68 9.64 5.39 -11.20
C HIS A 68 10.67 6.29 -10.49
N ARG A 69 10.74 7.58 -10.88
CA ARG A 69 11.62 8.57 -10.27
C ARG A 69 11.32 8.78 -8.78
N HIS A 70 10.05 8.74 -8.38
CA HIS A 70 9.64 8.95 -6.99
C HIS A 70 9.81 7.68 -6.15
N ILE A 71 9.35 6.53 -6.64
CA ILE A 71 9.33 5.28 -5.89
C ILE A 71 10.74 4.77 -5.60
N ARG A 72 11.68 4.93 -6.54
CA ARG A 72 13.08 4.50 -6.35
C ARG A 72 13.76 5.22 -5.20
N VAL A 73 13.44 6.50 -4.98
CA VAL A 73 14.00 7.28 -3.88
C VAL A 73 13.31 6.87 -2.59
N ALA A 74 11.97 6.79 -2.60
CA ALA A 74 11.18 6.50 -1.41
C ALA A 74 11.48 5.12 -0.80
N LEU A 75 11.75 4.12 -1.64
CA LEU A 75 12.08 2.75 -1.23
C LEU A 75 13.57 2.43 -1.32
N HIS A 76 14.42 3.41 -1.58
CA HIS A 76 15.88 3.23 -1.70
C HIS A 76 16.27 2.10 -2.67
N PHE A 77 15.62 2.06 -3.84
CA PHE A 77 15.94 1.08 -4.87
C PHE A 77 17.39 1.22 -5.33
N PRO A 78 18.03 0.11 -5.73
CA PRO A 78 19.42 0.09 -6.13
C PRO A 78 19.68 0.85 -7.44
N ASP A 79 20.93 1.24 -7.68
CA ASP A 79 21.33 2.02 -8.86
C ASP A 79 21.06 1.31 -10.20
N TYR A 80 20.95 -0.03 -10.18
CA TYR A 80 20.61 -0.84 -11.35
C TYR A 80 19.10 -0.93 -11.64
N TYR A 81 18.27 -0.20 -10.89
CA TYR A 81 16.82 -0.14 -11.14
C TYR A 81 16.52 0.33 -12.57
N GLY A 82 15.76 -0.48 -13.31
CA GLY A 82 15.55 -0.30 -14.75
C GLY A 82 14.45 0.70 -15.14
N ASP A 83 13.85 1.41 -14.18
CA ASP A 83 12.81 2.43 -14.40
C ASP A 83 11.65 1.95 -15.32
N ASN A 84 11.17 0.72 -15.11
CA ASN A 84 10.00 0.13 -15.77
C ASN A 84 9.23 -0.82 -14.83
N LEU A 85 8.02 -1.24 -15.22
CA LEU A 85 7.14 -2.07 -14.38
C LEU A 85 7.70 -3.46 -14.03
N ASP A 86 8.47 -4.10 -14.91
CA ASP A 86 9.12 -5.38 -14.61
C ASP A 86 10.19 -5.20 -13.52
N ALA A 87 11.03 -4.16 -13.67
CA ALA A 87 12.02 -3.80 -12.67
C ALA A 87 11.36 -3.38 -11.34
N PHE A 88 10.20 -2.72 -11.38
CA PHE A 88 9.42 -2.39 -10.19
C PHE A 88 8.96 -3.66 -9.47
N ASN A 89 8.42 -4.64 -10.20
CA ASN A 89 8.01 -5.92 -9.64
C ASN A 89 9.19 -6.66 -8.97
N ASP A 90 10.33 -6.73 -9.65
CA ASP A 90 11.52 -7.36 -9.09
C ASP A 90 12.02 -6.65 -7.83
N CYS A 91 12.04 -5.31 -7.81
CA CYS A 91 12.44 -4.56 -6.62
C CYS A 91 11.42 -4.67 -5.48
N MET A 92 10.13 -4.74 -5.78
CA MET A 92 9.10 -4.95 -4.77
C MET A 92 9.17 -6.35 -4.15
N ARG A 93 9.64 -7.36 -4.89
CA ARG A 93 9.96 -8.68 -4.31
C ARG A 93 11.06 -8.58 -3.25
N ASP A 94 12.10 -7.80 -3.53
CA ASP A 94 13.18 -7.54 -2.56
C ASP A 94 12.68 -6.76 -1.33
N VAL A 95 11.79 -5.78 -1.53
CA VAL A 95 11.12 -5.06 -0.44
C VAL A 95 10.29 -6.02 0.40
N ALA A 96 9.51 -6.89 -0.25
CA ALA A 96 8.69 -7.90 0.42
C ALA A 96 9.52 -8.84 1.30
N THR A 97 10.77 -9.14 0.93
CA THR A 97 11.68 -10.00 1.70
C THR A 97 12.62 -9.24 2.63
N TYR A 98 12.42 -7.93 2.85
CA TYR A 98 13.30 -7.07 3.66
C TYR A 98 14.76 -6.98 3.17
N THR A 99 15.01 -7.17 1.87
CA THR A 99 16.35 -6.98 1.30
C THR A 99 16.77 -5.50 1.36
N TYR A 100 15.83 -4.60 1.04
CA TYR A 100 15.93 -3.13 1.20
C TYR A 100 14.53 -2.52 1.21
N GLY A 101 14.44 -1.19 1.40
CA GLY A 101 13.19 -0.42 1.30
C GLY A 101 12.16 -0.62 2.41
N ALA A 102 12.25 -1.72 3.15
CA ALA A 102 11.44 -2.03 4.34
C ALA A 102 12.31 -2.18 5.60
N ASP A 103 11.86 -1.64 6.72
CA ASP A 103 12.48 -1.79 8.04
C ASP A 103 11.95 -3.05 8.73
N ARG A 104 12.84 -4.02 8.96
CA ARG A 104 12.52 -5.29 9.63
C ARG A 104 12.13 -5.12 11.11
N ASN A 105 12.39 -3.96 11.71
CA ASN A 105 12.00 -3.65 13.08
C ASN A 105 10.63 -2.95 13.16
N ALA A 106 10.08 -2.49 12.03
CA ALA A 106 8.73 -1.96 11.96
C ALA A 106 7.70 -3.10 12.00
N THR A 107 6.49 -2.79 12.45
CA THR A 107 5.36 -3.74 12.48
C THR A 107 4.90 -4.15 11.08
N GLY A 108 5.15 -3.30 10.09
CA GLY A 108 4.86 -3.53 8.68
C GLY A 108 5.23 -2.32 7.83
N THR A 109 5.11 -2.46 6.51
CA THR A 109 5.38 -1.38 5.55
C THR A 109 4.09 -0.98 4.87
N VAL A 110 3.83 0.32 4.80
CA VAL A 110 2.62 0.89 4.20
C VAL A 110 3.03 1.90 3.14
N LEU A 111 2.70 1.59 1.88
CA LEU A 111 2.76 2.57 0.80
C LEU A 111 1.52 3.46 0.88
N VAL A 112 1.68 4.77 0.78
CA VAL A 112 0.56 5.73 0.82
C VAL A 112 0.66 6.63 -0.41
N PHE A 113 -0.28 6.48 -1.34
CA PHE A 113 -0.36 7.29 -2.55
C PHE A 113 -1.48 8.31 -2.40
N THR A 114 -1.21 9.61 -2.59
CA THR A 114 -2.22 10.67 -2.55
C THR A 114 -2.49 11.27 -3.91
N GLY A 115 -3.74 11.60 -4.23
CA GLY A 115 -4.14 12.16 -5.52
C GLY A 115 -3.92 11.20 -6.69
N TYR A 116 -4.11 9.90 -6.46
CA TYR A 116 -3.82 8.85 -7.45
C TYR A 116 -4.68 8.97 -8.72
N ASP A 117 -5.86 9.58 -8.61
CA ASP A 117 -6.73 9.90 -9.75
C ASP A 117 -6.04 10.75 -10.82
N ALA A 118 -5.12 11.64 -10.43
CA ALA A 118 -4.36 12.43 -11.39
C ALA A 118 -3.49 11.55 -12.27
N PHE A 119 -2.78 10.60 -11.66
CA PHE A 119 -1.96 9.64 -12.37
C PHE A 119 -2.81 8.71 -13.25
N THR A 120 -3.90 8.16 -12.70
CA THR A 120 -4.80 7.24 -13.42
C THR A 120 -5.42 7.88 -14.68
N ARG A 121 -5.67 9.19 -14.68
CA ARG A 121 -6.15 9.93 -15.87
C ARG A 121 -5.14 9.98 -17.01
N HIS A 122 -3.85 9.97 -16.69
CA HIS A 122 -2.78 10.04 -17.69
C HIS A 122 -2.30 8.65 -18.12
N GLU A 123 -2.19 7.73 -17.17
CA GLU A 123 -1.51 6.45 -17.33
C GLU A 123 -2.36 5.30 -16.76
N THR A 124 -3.59 5.15 -17.25
CA THR A 124 -4.59 4.21 -16.69
C THR A 124 -4.07 2.78 -16.57
N HIS A 125 -3.38 2.29 -17.61
CA HIS A 125 -2.81 0.94 -17.60
C HIS A 125 -1.68 0.79 -16.58
N ALA A 126 -0.73 1.73 -16.54
CA ALA A 126 0.37 1.66 -15.59
C ALA A 126 -0.13 1.77 -14.15
N ALA A 127 -1.13 2.63 -13.88
CA ALA A 127 -1.76 2.74 -12.57
C ALA A 127 -2.35 1.42 -12.09
N GLN A 128 -3.09 0.71 -12.95
CA GLN A 128 -3.59 -0.64 -12.63
C GLN A 128 -2.44 -1.61 -12.31
N VAL A 129 -1.44 -1.71 -13.19
CA VAL A 129 -0.34 -2.68 -13.05
C VAL A 129 0.52 -2.41 -11.81
N ILE A 130 0.72 -1.15 -11.43
CA ILE A 130 1.43 -0.78 -10.20
C ILE A 130 0.72 -1.33 -8.97
N LEU A 131 -0.61 -1.17 -8.90
CA LEU A 131 -1.39 -1.71 -7.78
C LEU A 131 -1.38 -3.24 -7.78
N ASP A 132 -1.46 -3.87 -8.95
CA ASP A 132 -1.34 -5.33 -9.12
C ASP A 132 -0.02 -5.87 -8.58
N ILE A 133 1.10 -5.24 -8.97
CA ILE A 133 2.43 -5.61 -8.47
C ILE A 133 2.49 -5.47 -6.94
N ILE A 134 1.98 -4.37 -6.39
CA ILE A 134 2.01 -4.16 -4.93
C ILE A 134 1.17 -5.21 -4.22
N ALA A 135 -0.02 -5.54 -4.70
CA ALA A 135 -0.87 -6.56 -4.10
C ALA A 135 -0.25 -7.95 -4.17
N ASP A 136 0.34 -8.30 -5.30
CA ASP A 136 1.02 -9.58 -5.51
C ASP A 136 2.22 -9.75 -4.58
N GLN A 137 3.05 -8.72 -4.48
CA GLN A 137 4.20 -8.72 -3.59
C GLN A 137 3.79 -8.65 -2.11
N SER A 138 2.68 -7.98 -1.78
CA SER A 138 2.13 -7.96 -0.42
C SER A 138 1.67 -9.35 0.03
N ARG A 139 0.99 -10.09 -0.86
CA ARG A 139 0.60 -11.48 -0.61
C ARG A 139 1.81 -12.39 -0.46
N GLN A 140 2.88 -12.19 -1.25
CA GLN A 140 4.14 -12.92 -1.06
C GLN A 140 4.82 -12.55 0.27
N ALA A 141 4.82 -11.27 0.65
CA ALA A 141 5.40 -10.74 1.87
C ALA A 141 4.82 -11.44 3.12
N MET A 142 3.53 -11.77 3.11
CA MET A 142 2.87 -12.51 4.19
C MET A 142 3.51 -13.86 4.49
N LEU A 143 4.11 -14.54 3.51
CA LEU A 143 4.80 -15.82 3.72
C LEU A 143 6.04 -15.68 4.62
N PHE A 144 6.62 -14.48 4.65
CA PHE A 144 7.74 -14.11 5.49
C PHE A 144 7.28 -13.30 6.71
N GLY A 145 5.97 -13.16 6.87
CA GLY A 145 5.39 -12.39 7.94
C GLY A 145 5.38 -10.87 7.74
N HIS A 146 5.87 -10.39 6.61
CA HIS A 146 5.91 -8.97 6.33
C HIS A 146 4.51 -8.46 5.97
N ARG A 147 3.95 -7.60 6.82
CA ARG A 147 2.71 -6.87 6.55
C ARG A 147 3.00 -5.71 5.60
N LEU A 148 2.94 -5.97 4.30
CA LEU A 148 3.01 -4.96 3.26
C LEU A 148 1.59 -4.62 2.77
N MET A 149 1.27 -3.33 2.64
CA MET A 149 -0.04 -2.87 2.15
C MET A 149 0.08 -1.51 1.46
N CYS A 150 -0.96 -1.12 0.73
CA CYS A 150 -1.06 0.14 0.00
C CYS A 150 -2.37 0.87 0.32
N LEU A 151 -2.26 2.13 0.71
CA LEU A 151 -3.39 3.04 0.88
C LEU A 151 -3.37 4.03 -0.29
N VAL A 152 -4.47 4.08 -1.04
CA VAL A 152 -4.56 4.87 -2.26
C VAL A 152 -5.66 5.91 -2.10
N GLN A 153 -5.28 7.19 -2.04
CA GLN A 153 -6.22 8.28 -1.97
C GLN A 153 -6.52 8.86 -3.35
N SER A 154 -7.80 9.11 -3.60
CA SER A 154 -8.35 9.67 -4.84
C SER A 154 -9.32 10.79 -4.51
N ASN A 155 -9.28 11.89 -5.26
CA ASN A 155 -10.32 12.93 -5.21
C ASN A 155 -11.52 12.61 -6.13
N ASP A 156 -11.37 11.62 -7.01
CA ASP A 156 -12.43 11.10 -7.88
C ASP A 156 -13.19 9.98 -7.14
N PRO A 157 -14.47 10.19 -6.77
CA PRO A 157 -15.28 9.18 -6.08
C PRO A 157 -15.72 8.03 -7.01
N ASP A 158 -15.60 8.20 -8.33
CA ASP A 158 -15.98 7.20 -9.34
C ASP A 158 -14.76 6.39 -9.83
N ILE A 159 -13.59 6.60 -9.23
CA ILE A 159 -12.40 5.81 -9.51
C ILE A 159 -12.67 4.34 -9.23
N HIS A 160 -12.28 3.50 -10.18
CA HIS A 160 -12.38 2.06 -10.06
C HIS A 160 -11.20 1.42 -10.78
N PHE A 161 -10.87 0.22 -10.31
CA PHE A 161 -9.82 -0.62 -10.86
C PHE A 161 -10.43 -1.97 -11.19
N GLU A 162 -9.86 -2.66 -12.18
CA GLU A 162 -10.09 -4.10 -12.31
C GLU A 162 -9.55 -4.78 -11.04
N PRO A 163 -10.04 -5.98 -10.66
CA PRO A 163 -9.57 -6.67 -9.47
C PRO A 163 -8.04 -6.75 -9.40
N VAL A 164 -7.47 -6.13 -8.37
CA VAL A 164 -6.03 -6.01 -8.17
C VAL A 164 -5.52 -7.22 -7.39
N GLY A 165 -4.55 -7.95 -7.95
CA GLY A 165 -4.10 -9.22 -7.38
C GLY A 165 -5.24 -10.23 -7.21
N ALA A 166 -6.22 -10.20 -8.13
CA ALA A 166 -7.45 -10.98 -8.11
C ALA A 166 -8.44 -10.65 -6.96
N THR A 167 -8.29 -9.49 -6.30
CA THR A 167 -9.19 -9.03 -5.23
C THR A 167 -9.80 -7.68 -5.61
N PRO A 168 -11.09 -7.42 -5.34
CA PRO A 168 -11.67 -6.08 -5.54
C PRO A 168 -10.90 -5.01 -4.77
N VAL A 169 -10.82 -3.81 -5.33
CA VAL A 169 -10.24 -2.64 -4.68
C VAL A 169 -11.35 -1.72 -4.25
N ASP A 170 -11.70 -1.77 -2.98
CA ASP A 170 -12.82 -1.02 -2.44
C ASP A 170 -12.36 0.19 -1.61
N TRP A 171 -13.30 1.14 -1.41
CA TRP A 171 -13.18 2.15 -0.36
C TRP A 171 -12.95 1.49 1.00
N ASN A 172 -12.15 2.13 1.85
CA ASN A 172 -11.95 1.65 3.21
C ASN A 172 -13.30 1.53 3.97
N PRO A 173 -13.36 0.69 5.02
CA PRO A 173 -14.62 0.40 5.69
C PRO A 173 -15.39 1.62 6.20
N ALA A 174 -14.69 2.67 6.66
CA ALA A 174 -15.36 3.87 7.19
C ALA A 174 -16.14 4.61 6.09
N GLU A 175 -15.62 4.61 4.87
CA GLU A 175 -16.23 5.28 3.72
C GLU A 175 -17.28 4.41 3.02
N GLN A 176 -17.12 3.09 2.99
CA GLN A 176 -18.18 2.17 2.55
C GLN A 176 -19.45 2.34 3.39
N LEU A 177 -19.32 2.41 4.73
CA LEU A 177 -20.47 2.63 5.62
C LEU A 177 -21.11 4.01 5.41
N ALA A 178 -20.33 5.04 5.06
CA ALA A 178 -20.85 6.36 4.80
C ALA A 178 -21.63 6.41 3.48
N ASP A 179 -21.14 5.71 2.45
CA ASP A 179 -21.78 5.64 1.14
C ASP A 179 -23.06 4.78 1.16
N ALA A 180 -23.03 3.64 1.85
CA ALA A 180 -24.21 2.78 2.06
C ALA A 180 -25.37 3.49 2.80
N ARG A 181 -25.09 4.57 3.53
CA ARG A 181 -26.10 5.41 4.21
C ARG A 181 -26.65 6.54 3.32
N ARG A 182 -26.05 6.78 2.15
CA ARG A 182 -26.52 7.77 1.17
C ARG A 182 -27.54 7.21 0.19
N GLY A 183 -27.57 5.89 -0.01
CA GLY A 183 -28.61 5.17 -0.77
C GLY A 183 -29.84 4.85 0.05
#